data_AF-A0A7J9QRR8-F1
#
_entry.id   AF-A0A7J9QRR8-F1
#
_cell.length_a   1.000
_cell.length_b   1.000
_cell.length_c   1.000
_cell.angle_alpha   90.00
_cell.angle_beta   90.00
_cell.angle_gamma   90.00
#
_symmetry.space_group_name_H-M   'P 1'
#
loop_
_entity.id
_entity.type
_entity.pdbx_description
1 polymer ?
#
loop_
_entity_poly.entity_id
_entity_poly.type
_entity_poly.pdbx_seq_one_letter_code
_entity_poly.pdbx_strand_id
1 'polypeptide(L)'
;MDLEKFRNDVYHMTEKLSVNLKQKDLPKLNYVRQQLIEMYQKNLVKINHSILELICASNLISRGYAVEVEKEISDILVCDIFAKKGGGNTIIEIETGFTPPEHA
;
A
#
# COMPACT_ATOMS: atom_id res chain seq x y z
N MET A 1 11.11 -5.67 17.00
CA MET A 1 10.49 -4.97 15.88
C MET A 1 10.68 -3.48 16.09
N ASP A 2 11.31 -2.79 15.15
CA ASP A 2 11.59 -1.35 15.28
C ASP A 2 10.40 -0.54 14.73
N LEU A 3 9.45 -0.24 15.62
CA LEU A 3 8.24 0.52 15.28
C LEU A 3 8.54 1.97 14.93
N GLU A 4 9.51 2.58 15.61
CA GLU A 4 9.87 3.97 15.36
C GLU A 4 10.49 4.13 13.98
N LYS A 5 11.44 3.26 13.64
CA LYS A 5 12.01 3.21 12.29
C LYS A 5 10.94 2.98 11.23
N PHE A 6 10.07 1.99 11.42
CA PHE A 6 9.00 1.72 10.44
C PHE A 6 8.08 2.92 10.24
N ARG A 7 7.66 3.58 11.32
CA ARG A 7 6.87 4.82 11.24
C ARG A 7 7.61 5.87 10.42
N ASN A 8 8.87 6.14 10.74
CA ASN A 8 9.68 7.11 10.00
C ASN A 8 9.76 6.77 8.51
N ASP A 9 9.97 5.50 8.16
CA ASP A 9 10.02 5.04 6.77
C ASP A 9 8.70 5.30 6.02
N VAL A 10 7.55 4.90 6.59
CA VAL A 10 6.25 5.11 5.94
C VAL A 10 5.81 6.57 5.91
N TYR A 11 6.18 7.38 6.91
CA TYR A 11 5.93 8.83 6.89
C TYR A 11 6.74 9.51 5.79
N HIS A 12 8.05 9.24 5.72
CA HIS A 12 8.93 9.79 4.69
C HIS A 12 8.48 9.41 3.28
N MET A 13 8.11 8.14 3.07
CA MET A 13 7.60 7.69 1.78
C MET A 13 6.25 8.33 1.43
N THR A 14 5.35 8.48 2.41
CA THR A 14 4.06 9.16 2.19
C THR A 14 4.26 10.62 1.80
N GLU A 15 5.19 11.33 2.44
CA GLU A 15 5.51 12.73 2.10
C GLU A 15 6.01 12.84 0.65
N LYS A 16 6.97 12.00 0.26
CA LYS A 16 7.48 11.94 -1.12
C LYS A 16 6.38 11.65 -2.15
N LEU A 17 5.53 10.68 -1.86
CA LEU A 17 4.45 10.26 -2.76
C LEU A 17 3.33 11.31 -2.85
N SER A 18 3.11 12.09 -1.80
CA SER A 18 2.07 13.12 -1.72
C SER A 18 2.24 14.23 -2.76
N VAL A 19 3.47 14.50 -3.21
CA VAL A 19 3.76 15.49 -4.28
C VAL A 19 3.03 15.16 -5.59
N ASN A 20 2.75 13.88 -5.84
CA ASN A 20 2.07 13.43 -7.06
C ASN A 20 0.54 13.36 -6.91
N LEU A 21 0.00 13.75 -5.74
CA LEU A 21 -1.42 13.66 -5.43
C LEU A 21 -2.07 15.04 -5.37
N LYS A 22 -3.35 15.07 -5.70
CA LYS A 22 -4.19 16.26 -5.46
C LYS A 22 -4.48 16.38 -3.96
N GLN A 23 -4.65 17.60 -3.46
CA GLN A 23 -4.96 17.87 -2.04
C GLN A 23 -6.12 17.00 -1.51
N LYS A 24 -7.15 16.79 -2.32
CA LYS A 24 -8.32 15.96 -1.98
C LYS A 24 -8.02 14.47 -1.79
N ASP A 25 -6.91 13.99 -2.34
CA ASP A 25 -6.52 12.58 -2.35
C ASP A 25 -5.46 12.27 -1.28
N LEU A 26 -4.81 13.28 -0.69
CA LEU A 26 -3.87 13.11 0.42
C LEU A 26 -4.45 12.37 1.64
N PRO A 27 -5.70 12.62 2.08
CA PRO A 27 -6.29 11.86 3.18
C PRO A 27 -6.38 10.35 2.91
N LYS A 28 -6.53 9.93 1.64
CA LYS A 28 -6.59 8.52 1.27
C LYS A 28 -5.24 7.84 1.44
N LEU A 29 -4.15 8.50 1.02
CA LEU A 29 -2.80 7.95 1.20
C LEU A 29 -2.42 7.91 2.70
N ASN A 30 -2.81 8.94 3.46
CA ASN A 30 -2.62 8.96 4.92
C ASN A 30 -3.37 7.81 5.62
N TYR A 31 -4.57 7.46 5.13
CA TYR A 31 -5.33 6.33 5.64
C TYR A 31 -4.60 5.00 5.41
N VAL A 32 -4.11 4.75 4.19
CA VAL A 32 -3.31 3.55 3.89
C VAL A 32 -2.07 3.47 4.79
N ARG A 33 -1.32 4.57 4.95
CA ARG A 33 -0.17 4.62 5.87
C ARG A 33 -0.58 4.22 7.29
N GLN A 34 -1.70 4.73 7.79
CA GLN A 34 -2.17 4.45 9.15
C GLN A 34 -2.54 2.97 9.32
N GLN A 35 -3.20 2.36 8.34
CA GLN A 35 -3.49 0.92 8.35
C GLN A 35 -2.20 0.09 8.44
N LEU A 36 -1.17 0.42 7.65
CA LEU A 36 0.12 -0.27 7.68
C LEU A 36 0.81 -0.15 9.05
N ILE A 37 0.75 1.03 9.70
CA ILE A 37 1.28 1.22 11.06
C ILE A 37 0.57 0.30 12.05
N GLU A 38 -0.77 0.22 11.99
CA GLU A 38 -1.57 -0.61 12.87
C GLU A 38 -1.33 -2.11 12.66
N MET A 39 -1.17 -2.53 11.40
CA MET A 39 -0.86 -3.91 11.04
C MET A 39 0.56 -4.29 11.44
N TYR A 40 1.53 -3.40 11.26
CA TYR A 40 2.90 -3.63 11.70
C TYR A 40 2.98 -3.76 13.21
N GLN A 41 2.26 -2.93 13.98
CA GLN A 41 2.17 -3.09 15.45
C GLN A 41 1.68 -4.47 15.89
N LYS A 42 0.84 -5.11 15.07
CA LYS A 42 0.32 -6.47 15.29
C LYS A 42 1.21 -7.56 14.69
N ASN A 43 2.36 -7.21 14.11
CA ASN A 43 3.26 -8.10 13.37
C ASN A 43 2.63 -8.77 12.14
N LEU A 44 1.65 -8.10 11.48
CA LEU A 44 0.94 -8.66 10.33
C LEU A 44 1.64 -8.37 9.00
N VAL A 45 2.45 -7.30 8.92
CA VAL A 45 3.13 -6.87 7.69
C VAL A 45 4.62 -6.65 7.91
N LYS A 46 5.38 -6.55 6.82
CA LYS A 46 6.84 -6.31 6.83
C LYS A 46 7.17 -4.99 6.15
N ILE A 47 8.23 -4.32 6.65
CA ILE A 47 8.65 -2.99 6.20
C ILE A 47 8.76 -2.90 4.66
N ASN A 48 9.52 -3.79 4.02
CA ASN A 48 9.76 -3.71 2.58
C ASN A 48 8.48 -3.83 1.75
N HIS A 49 7.58 -4.73 2.17
CA HIS A 49 6.31 -4.97 1.50
C HIS A 49 5.39 -3.75 1.63
N SER A 50 5.26 -3.23 2.85
CA SER A 50 4.45 -2.05 3.16
C SER A 50 4.87 -0.79 2.39
N ILE A 51 6.16 -0.66 2.07
CA ILE A 51 6.65 0.46 1.24
C ILE A 51 6.19 0.29 -0.21
N LEU A 52 6.24 -0.92 -0.76
CA LEU A 52 5.73 -1.22 -2.11
C LEU A 52 4.21 -1.03 -2.17
N GLU A 53 3.50 -1.46 -1.13
CA GLU A 53 2.05 -1.24 -1.00
C GLU A 53 1.70 0.26 -1.05
N LEU A 54 2.43 1.11 -0.30
CA LEU A 54 2.24 2.57 -0.34
C LEU A 54 2.48 3.17 -1.72
N ILE A 55 3.52 2.72 -2.42
CA ILE A 55 3.84 3.19 -3.77
C ILE A 55 2.70 2.86 -4.74
N CYS A 56 2.24 1.61 -4.73
CA CYS A 56 1.13 1.16 -5.56
C CYS A 56 -0.18 1.88 -5.19
N ALA A 57 -0.48 1.99 -3.90
CA ALA A 57 -1.66 2.70 -3.40
C ALA A 57 -1.67 4.17 -3.86
N SER A 58 -0.56 4.89 -3.73
CA SER A 58 -0.44 6.26 -4.21
C SER A 58 -0.73 6.37 -5.71
N ASN A 59 -0.16 5.46 -6.52
CA ASN A 59 -0.41 5.46 -7.97
C ASN A 59 -1.91 5.27 -8.29
N LEU A 60 -2.56 4.31 -7.64
CA LEU A 60 -3.98 4.02 -7.83
C LEU A 60 -4.87 5.18 -7.37
N ILE A 61 -4.56 5.75 -6.19
CA ILE A 61 -5.26 6.92 -5.66
C ILE A 61 -5.18 8.10 -6.64
N SER A 62 -4.00 8.37 -7.22
CA SER A 62 -3.81 9.42 -8.23
C SER A 62 -4.71 9.23 -9.48
N ARG A 63 -5.04 7.98 -9.79
CA ARG A 63 -5.92 7.58 -10.90
C ARG A 63 -7.39 7.49 -10.50
N GLY A 64 -7.74 7.88 -9.28
CA GLY A 64 -9.11 7.95 -8.77
C GLY A 64 -9.67 6.63 -8.23
N TYR A 65 -8.81 5.67 -7.88
CA TYR A 65 -9.23 4.47 -7.17
C TYR A 65 -9.42 4.75 -5.67
N ALA A 66 -10.37 4.04 -5.05
CA ALA A 66 -10.37 3.79 -3.61
C ALA A 66 -9.50 2.56 -3.35
N VAL A 67 -8.64 2.62 -2.33
CA VAL A 67 -7.63 1.59 -2.07
C VAL A 67 -7.71 1.14 -0.62
N GLU A 68 -7.66 -0.17 -0.42
CA GLU A 68 -7.50 -0.85 0.88
C GLU A 68 -6.31 -1.80 0.76
N VAL A 69 -5.46 -1.82 1.78
CA VAL A 69 -4.32 -2.75 1.87
C VAL A 69 -4.67 -3.95 2.74
N GLU A 70 -4.06 -5.10 2.47
CA GLU A 70 -4.22 -6.34 3.24
C GLU A 70 -5.70 -6.71 3.43
N LYS A 71 -6.47 -6.64 2.35
CA LYS A 71 -7.92 -6.81 2.41
C LYS A 71 -8.29 -8.28 2.37
N GLU A 72 -9.02 -8.73 3.39
CA GLU A 72 -9.75 -10.00 3.35
C GLU A 72 -10.80 -9.97 2.22
N ILE A 73 -10.62 -10.84 1.23
CA ILE A 73 -11.56 -11.03 0.10
C ILE A 73 -12.41 -12.30 0.26
N SER A 74 -11.98 -13.21 1.13
CA SER A 74 -12.76 -14.36 1.61
C SER A 74 -12.19 -14.85 2.94
N ASP A 75 -12.83 -15.84 3.57
CA ASP A 75 -12.39 -16.45 4.83
C ASP A 75 -10.97 -17.06 4.79
N ILE A 76 -10.44 -17.31 3.59
CA ILE A 76 -9.15 -17.97 3.39
C ILE A 76 -8.15 -17.13 2.60
N LEU A 77 -8.52 -15.91 2.19
CA LEU A 77 -7.73 -15.14 1.23
C LEU A 77 -7.71 -13.66 1.58
N VAL A 78 -6.49 -13.15 1.75
CA VAL A 78 -6.14 -11.74 1.89
C VAL A 78 -5.31 -11.37 0.68
N CYS A 79 -5.60 -10.22 0.07
CA CYS A 79 -4.77 -9.67 -0.99
C CYS A 79 -4.01 -8.44 -0.49
N ASP A 80 -2.83 -8.18 -1.07
CA ASP A 80 -2.01 -7.03 -0.68
C ASP A 80 -2.72 -5.70 -0.95
N ILE A 81 -3.29 -5.52 -2.15
CA ILE A 81 -4.01 -4.31 -2.52
C ILE A 81 -5.33 -4.64 -3.18
N PHE A 82 -6.41 -4.12 -2.59
CA PHE A 82 -7.73 -4.07 -3.18
C PHE A 82 -8.07 -2.66 -3.64
N ALA A 83 -8.30 -2.49 -4.94
CA ALA A 83 -8.63 -1.20 -5.53
C ALA A 83 -10.00 -1.22 -6.21
N LYS A 84 -10.77 -0.16 -6.01
CA LYS A 84 -12.11 0.01 -6.61
C LYS A 84 -12.21 1.32 -7.38
N LYS A 85 -12.75 1.24 -8.60
CA LYS A 85 -13.08 2.41 -9.42
C LYS A 85 -14.30 2.12 -10.29
N GLY A 86 -15.33 2.97 -10.17
CA GLY A 86 -16.61 2.73 -10.84
C GLY A 86 -17.24 1.40 -10.37
N GLY A 87 -17.63 0.55 -11.32
CA GLY A 87 -18.22 -0.77 -11.05
C GLY A 87 -17.21 -1.93 -10.96
N GLY A 88 -15.91 -1.68 -11.16
CA GLY A 88 -14.88 -2.72 -11.20
C GLY A 88 -14.02 -2.76 -9.93
N ASN A 89 -13.54 -3.97 -9.63
CA ASN A 89 -12.53 -4.24 -8.61
C ASN A 89 -11.23 -4.68 -9.27
N THR A 90 -10.09 -4.33 -8.67
CA THR A 90 -8.76 -4.75 -9.09
C THR A 90 -8.03 -5.26 -7.86
N ILE A 91 -7.50 -6.47 -7.94
CA ILE A 91 -6.65 -7.08 -6.92
C ILE A 91 -5.23 -7.05 -7.46
N ILE A 92 -4.28 -6.62 -6.64
CA ILE A 92 -2.86 -6.58 -6.96
C ILE A 92 -2.12 -7.27 -5.84
N GLU A 93 -1.30 -8.27 -6.20
CA GLU A 93 -0.34 -8.90 -5.32
C GLU A 93 1.06 -8.35 -5.62
N ILE A 94 1.84 -8.14 -4.56
CA ILE A 94 3.20 -7.62 -4.58
C ILE A 94 4.13 -8.78 -4.28
N GLU A 95 4.87 -9.21 -5.29
CA GLU A 95 5.88 -10.24 -5.13
C GLU A 95 7.27 -9.63 -5.11
N THR A 96 8.03 -9.89 -4.05
CA THR A 96 9.45 -9.56 -4.01
C THR A 96 10.26 -10.78 -4.46
N GLY A 97 10.46 -10.90 -5.78
CA GLY A 97 11.25 -11.96 -6.40
C GLY A 97 12.45 -11.41 -7.18
N PHE A 98 13.41 -12.29 -7.48
CA PHE A 98 14.41 -12.03 -8.51
C PHE A 98 13.83 -12.47 -9.86
N THR A 99 13.44 -11.53 -10.71
CA THR A 99 13.21 -11.82 -12.13
C THR A 99 14.54 -11.62 -12.85
N PRO A 100 15.17 -12.67 -13.41
CA PRO A 100 16.38 -12.51 -14.20
C PRO A 100 16.10 -11.50 -15.34
N PRO A 101 17.07 -10.64 -15.71
CA PRO A 101 16.90 -9.67 -16.80
C PRO A 101 16.43 -10.27 -18.13
N GLU A 102 16.67 -11.57 -18.31
CA GLU A 102 16.31 -12.39 -19.47
C GLU A 102 14.79 -12.61 -19.61
N HIS A 103 14.02 -12.32 -18.55
CA HIS A 103 12.58 -12.59 -18.43
C HIS A 103 11.78 -11.38 -17.91
N ALA A 104 12.37 -10.18 -17.89
CA ALA A 104 11.72 -8.92 -17.49
C ALA A 104 11.04 -8.20 -18.67
#